data_AF-A0A0R3U4R2-F1
#
_entry.id   AF-A0A0R3U4R2-F1
#
_cell.length_a   1.000
_cell.length_b   1.000
_cell.length_c   1.000
_cell.angle_alpha   90.00
_cell.angle_beta   90.00
_cell.angle_gamma   90.00
#
_symmetry.space_group_name_H-M   'P 1'
#
loop_
_entity.id
_entity.type
_entity.pdbx_description
1 polymer ?
#
loop_
_entity_poly.entity_id
_entity_poly.type
_entity_poly.pdbx_seq_one_letter_code
_entity_poly.pdbx_strand_id
1 'polypeptide(L)'
;VIRSAEECAQTVARYLSQELCLRLLTTVINDSHTSLNLPAVKMQTQVIKVSSPDLVQEVLPDLIPGLVAACNHEDSHMRKASIFCLVQIAVKFGDAVWGYLTELNAGKKRLLRIYIDKELEGAAKSSESVRISGNIPMG
;
A
#
# COMPACT_ATOMS: atom_id res chain seq x y z
N VAL A 1 -22.55 25.55 -11.65
CA VAL A 1 -21.58 25.24 -10.58
C VAL A 1 -21.04 23.81 -10.69
N ILE A 2 -21.89 22.78 -10.84
CA ILE A 2 -21.47 21.37 -10.97
C ILE A 2 -20.53 21.13 -12.17
N ARG A 3 -20.82 21.69 -13.34
CA ARG A 3 -20.00 21.51 -14.56
C ARG A 3 -18.56 22.03 -14.42
N SER A 4 -18.35 23.16 -13.75
CA SER A 4 -17.00 23.71 -13.52
C SER A 4 -16.23 22.93 -12.45
N ALA A 5 -16.91 22.38 -11.45
CA ALA A 5 -16.30 21.47 -10.48
C ALA A 5 -15.88 20.15 -11.13
N GLU A 6 -16.67 19.66 -12.08
CA GLU A 6 -16.41 18.42 -12.83
C GLU A 6 -15.27 18.58 -13.85
N GLU A 7 -15.18 19.73 -14.53
CA GLU A 7 -14.05 20.10 -15.39
C GLU A 7 -12.75 20.29 -14.58
N CYS A 8 -12.83 20.88 -13.38
CA CYS A 8 -11.70 20.97 -12.45
C CYS A 8 -11.29 19.57 -11.96
N ALA A 9 -12.24 18.73 -11.58
CA ALA A 9 -11.99 17.35 -11.16
C ALA A 9 -11.40 16.49 -12.27
N GLN A 10 -11.83 16.64 -13.53
CA GLN A 10 -11.26 15.94 -14.68
C GLN A 10 -9.86 16.45 -15.05
N THR A 11 -9.61 17.74 -14.88
CA THR A 11 -8.28 18.33 -15.04
C THR A 11 -7.35 17.79 -13.96
N VAL A 12 -7.75 17.87 -12.69
CA VAL A 12 -7.03 17.28 -11.56
C VAL A 12 -6.84 15.78 -11.76
N ALA A 13 -7.85 15.00 -12.16
CA ALA A 13 -7.73 13.56 -12.39
C ALA A 13 -6.79 13.19 -13.55
N ARG A 14 -6.63 14.06 -14.56
CA ARG A 14 -5.61 13.93 -15.62
C ARG A 14 -4.20 14.26 -15.13
N TYR A 15 -4.07 15.07 -14.07
CA TYR A 15 -2.79 15.52 -13.50
C TYR A 15 -2.45 14.88 -12.14
N LEU A 16 -3.36 14.13 -11.51
CA LEU A 16 -3.13 13.46 -10.23
C LEU A 16 -2.34 12.19 -10.52
N SER A 17 -1.05 12.40 -10.84
CA SER A 17 -0.09 11.35 -11.02
C SER A 17 -0.06 10.46 -9.76
N GLN A 18 0.34 9.21 -9.94
CA GLN A 18 0.57 8.30 -8.81
C GLN A 18 1.49 8.94 -7.77
N GLU A 19 2.51 9.70 -8.21
CA GLU A 19 3.39 10.51 -7.39
C GLU A 19 2.64 11.49 -6.47
N LEU A 20 1.71 12.28 -7.02
CA LEU A 20 0.91 13.22 -6.21
C LEU A 20 -0.01 12.49 -5.24
N CYS A 21 -0.66 11.40 -5.67
CA CYS A 21 -1.46 10.56 -4.79
C CYS A 21 -0.64 10.04 -3.61
N LEU A 22 0.53 9.46 -3.89
CA LEU A 22 1.44 8.93 -2.88
C LEU A 22 1.85 10.02 -1.87
N ARG A 23 2.23 11.21 -2.33
CA ARG A 23 2.62 12.33 -1.47
C ARG A 23 1.45 12.81 -0.61
N LEU A 24 0.30 13.10 -1.22
CA LEU A 24 -0.87 13.62 -0.50
C LEU A 24 -1.35 12.63 0.55
N LEU A 25 -1.48 11.35 0.20
CA LEU A 25 -1.88 10.32 1.14
C LEU A 25 -0.84 10.15 2.27
N THR A 26 0.45 10.25 1.97
CA THR A 26 1.51 10.25 2.99
C THR A 26 1.33 11.40 3.98
N THR A 27 1.03 12.61 3.50
CA THR A 27 0.75 13.77 4.38
C THR A 27 -0.47 13.55 5.26
N VAL A 28 -1.55 12.97 4.71
CA VAL A 28 -2.75 12.67 5.49
C VAL A 28 -2.42 11.63 6.55
N ILE A 29 -1.80 10.50 6.18
CA ILE A 29 -1.42 9.39 7.08
C ILE A 29 -0.62 9.88 8.29
N ASN A 30 0.30 10.82 8.06
CA ASN A 30 1.15 11.38 9.11
C ASN A 30 0.41 12.35 10.04
N ASP A 31 -0.75 12.86 9.64
CA ASP A 31 -1.65 13.63 10.51
C ASP A 31 -2.60 12.69 11.29
N SER A 32 -2.11 12.23 12.44
CA SER A 32 -2.82 11.30 13.32
C SER A 32 -4.14 11.79 13.89
N HIS A 33 -4.47 13.08 13.74
CA HIS A 33 -5.66 13.68 14.34
C HIS A 33 -6.87 13.70 13.39
N THR A 34 -6.70 13.31 12.13
CA THR A 34 -7.79 13.32 11.15
C THR A 34 -8.60 12.02 11.16
N SER A 35 -9.91 12.13 10.93
CA SER A 35 -10.76 10.96 10.63
C SER A 35 -10.48 10.36 9.24
N LEU A 36 -9.65 11.02 8.43
CA LEU A 36 -9.28 10.60 7.08
C LEU A 36 -8.12 9.61 7.07
N ASN A 37 -7.45 9.38 8.20
CA ASN A 37 -6.28 8.52 8.25
C ASN A 37 -6.54 7.07 7.82
N LEU A 38 -7.57 6.45 8.36
CA LEU A 38 -7.88 5.05 8.04
C LEU A 38 -8.20 4.87 6.55
N PRO A 39 -9.09 5.67 5.93
CA PRO A 39 -9.30 5.57 4.49
C PRO A 39 -8.04 5.94 3.68
N ALA A 40 -7.21 6.88 4.14
CA ALA A 40 -5.95 7.20 3.49
C ALA A 40 -4.97 6.02 3.47
N VAL A 41 -4.76 5.32 4.59
CA VAL A 41 -3.91 4.11 4.63
C VAL A 41 -4.42 3.03 3.67
N LYS A 42 -5.75 2.82 3.63
CA LYS A 42 -6.36 1.84 2.72
C LYS A 42 -6.17 2.22 1.25
N MET A 43 -6.32 3.51 0.93
CA MET A 43 -6.12 4.03 -0.43
C MET A 43 -4.64 3.95 -0.81
N GLN A 44 -3.73 4.35 0.07
CA GLN A 44 -2.28 4.28 -0.12
C GLN A 44 -1.84 2.86 -0.47
N THR A 45 -2.41 1.84 0.18
CA THR A 45 -2.17 0.43 -0.15
C THR A 45 -2.52 0.11 -1.61
N GLN A 46 -3.64 0.62 -2.14
CA GLN A 46 -4.02 0.40 -3.54
C GLN A 46 -3.13 1.16 -4.51
N VAL A 47 -2.80 2.41 -4.19
CA VAL A 47 -1.89 3.23 -5.01
C VAL A 47 -0.52 2.58 -5.10
N ILE A 48 0.03 2.08 -3.99
CA ILE A 48 1.30 1.36 -3.96
C ILE A 48 1.26 0.14 -4.90
N LYS A 49 0.20 -0.67 -4.88
CA LYS A 49 0.11 -1.86 -5.75
C LYS A 49 0.34 -1.54 -7.23
N VAL A 50 -0.25 -0.45 -7.71
CA VAL A 50 -0.21 -0.06 -9.13
C VAL A 50 0.91 0.91 -9.50
N SER A 51 1.65 1.45 -8.52
CA SER A 51 2.74 2.40 -8.76
C SER A 51 4.07 1.70 -9.04
N SER A 52 4.96 2.36 -9.79
CA SER A 52 6.32 1.84 -9.98
C SER A 52 7.10 1.82 -8.65
N PRO A 53 8.07 0.91 -8.47
CA PRO A 53 8.95 0.90 -7.30
C PRO A 53 9.65 2.24 -7.07
N ASP A 54 10.12 2.90 -8.15
CA ASP A 54 10.83 4.18 -8.04
C ASP A 54 9.97 5.27 -7.40
N LEU A 55 8.72 5.42 -7.84
CA LEU A 55 7.79 6.41 -7.27
C LEU A 55 7.45 6.12 -5.81
N VAL A 56 7.30 4.84 -5.45
CA VAL A 56 7.02 4.47 -4.06
C VAL A 56 8.25 4.73 -3.18
N GLN A 57 9.47 4.49 -3.69
CA GLN A 57 10.71 4.69 -2.96
C GLN A 57 10.87 6.14 -2.50
N GLU A 58 10.47 7.10 -3.33
CA GLU A 58 10.55 8.54 -3.01
C GLU A 58 9.75 8.92 -1.75
N VAL A 59 8.65 8.22 -1.45
CA VAL A 59 7.79 8.53 -0.29
C VAL A 59 8.07 7.65 0.93
N LEU A 60 8.87 6.58 0.81
CA LEU A 60 9.12 5.65 1.93
C LEU A 60 9.70 6.32 3.19
N PRO A 61 10.66 7.25 3.10
CA PRO A 61 11.23 7.90 4.28
C PRO A 61 10.18 8.61 5.14
N ASP A 62 9.16 9.20 4.50
CA ASP A 62 8.10 9.94 5.17
C ASP A 62 6.91 9.04 5.54
N LEU A 63 6.60 8.04 4.71
CA LEU A 63 5.45 7.16 4.89
C LEU A 63 5.66 6.11 5.98
N ILE A 64 6.86 5.52 6.06
CA ILE A 64 7.12 4.40 6.97
C ILE A 64 6.97 4.80 8.45
N PRO A 65 7.49 5.94 8.93
CA PRO A 65 7.27 6.38 10.30
C PRO A 65 5.78 6.48 10.65
N GLY A 66 4.96 7.03 9.75
CA GLY A 66 3.51 7.11 9.92
C GLY A 66 2.84 5.74 10.02
N LEU A 67 3.21 4.80 9.14
CA LEU A 67 2.69 3.43 9.19
C LEU A 67 3.13 2.67 10.44
N VAL A 68 4.38 2.85 10.88
CA VAL A 68 4.91 2.24 12.11
C VAL A 68 4.17 2.75 13.35
N ALA A 69 3.92 4.05 13.42
CA ALA A 69 3.09 4.65 14.45
C ALA A 69 1.65 4.09 14.40
N ALA A 70 1.05 4.02 13.21
CA ALA A 70 -0.30 3.50 13.01
C ALA A 70 -0.45 1.99 13.35
N CYS A 71 0.63 1.21 13.27
CA CYS A 71 0.65 -0.17 13.80
C CYS A 71 0.47 -0.27 15.33
N ASN A 72 0.62 0.84 16.07
CA ASN A 72 0.36 0.94 17.52
C ASN A 72 -0.95 1.65 17.86
N HIS A 73 -1.73 2.07 16.85
CA HIS A 73 -2.96 2.83 17.06
C HIS A 73 -3.98 2.07 17.92
N GLU A 74 -4.82 2.76 18.70
CA GLU A 74 -5.84 2.16 19.57
C GLU A 74 -6.95 1.43 18.78
N ASP A 75 -7.36 1.99 17.64
CA ASP A 75 -8.27 1.34 16.69
C ASP A 75 -7.60 0.15 15.98
N SER A 76 -8.21 -1.04 16.13
CA SER A 76 -7.75 -2.27 15.50
C SER A 76 -7.82 -2.24 13.98
N HIS A 77 -8.75 -1.49 13.39
CA HIS A 77 -8.85 -1.34 11.93
C HIS A 77 -7.65 -0.58 11.37
N MET A 78 -7.18 0.44 12.09
CA MET A 78 -5.98 1.19 11.75
C MET A 78 -4.74 0.29 11.79
N ARG A 79 -4.57 -0.48 12.88
CA ARG A 79 -3.44 -1.43 13.01
C ARG A 79 -3.42 -2.42 11.85
N LYS A 80 -4.58 -3.02 11.53
CA LYS A 80 -4.73 -3.97 10.44
C LYS A 80 -4.43 -3.32 9.08
N ALA A 81 -5.01 -2.17 8.79
CA ALA A 81 -4.78 -1.46 7.52
C ALA A 81 -3.30 -1.11 7.32
N SER A 82 -2.62 -0.66 8.39
CA SER A 82 -1.21 -0.29 8.35
C SER A 82 -0.29 -1.49 8.10
N ILE A 83 -0.57 -2.62 8.74
CA ILE A 83 0.16 -3.87 8.47
C ILE A 83 -0.04 -4.31 7.02
N PHE A 84 -1.27 -4.26 6.49
CA PHE A 84 -1.52 -4.60 5.09
C PHE A 84 -0.78 -3.66 4.12
N CYS A 85 -0.72 -2.37 4.43
CA CYS A 85 0.06 -1.41 3.64
C CYS A 85 1.55 -1.77 3.62
N LEU A 86 2.14 -2.03 4.80
CA LEU A 86 3.54 -2.46 4.94
C LEU A 86 3.84 -3.77 4.21
N VAL A 87 2.91 -4.73 4.19
CA VAL A 87 3.05 -5.97 3.42
C VAL A 87 3.17 -5.67 1.93
N GLN A 88 2.36 -4.77 1.39
CA GLN A 88 2.43 -4.42 -0.04
C GLN A 88 3.72 -3.69 -0.40
N ILE A 89 4.25 -2.87 0.49
CA ILE A 89 5.58 -2.28 0.33
C ILE A 89 6.64 -3.40 0.33
N ALA A 90 6.59 -4.30 1.31
CA ALA A 90 7.57 -5.39 1.41
C ALA A 90 7.53 -6.34 0.22
N VAL A 91 6.35 -6.68 -0.30
CA VAL A 91 6.21 -7.48 -1.53
C VAL A 91 6.82 -6.76 -2.73
N LYS A 92 6.71 -5.43 -2.80
CA LYS A 92 7.26 -4.63 -3.91
C LYS A 92 8.78 -4.50 -3.87
N PHE A 93 9.38 -4.35 -2.69
CA PHE A 93 10.82 -4.08 -2.52
C PHE A 93 11.64 -5.29 -2.05
N GLY A 94 10.99 -6.40 -1.67
CA GLY A 94 11.66 -7.55 -1.07
C GLY A 94 12.43 -7.16 0.20
N ASP A 95 13.63 -7.72 0.36
CA ASP A 95 14.43 -7.53 1.56
C ASP A 95 14.94 -6.09 1.76
N ALA A 96 14.96 -5.27 0.70
CA ALA A 96 15.38 -3.87 0.80
C ALA A 96 14.48 -3.06 1.75
N VAL A 97 13.22 -3.47 1.93
CA VAL A 97 12.28 -2.80 2.85
C VAL A 97 12.76 -2.83 4.31
N TRP A 98 13.51 -3.86 4.71
CA TRP A 98 13.89 -4.05 6.11
C TRP A 98 14.82 -2.95 6.62
N GLY A 99 15.58 -2.29 5.72
CA GLY A 99 16.41 -1.14 6.05
C GLY A 99 15.60 0.07 6.55
N TYR A 100 14.34 0.18 6.15
CA TYR A 100 13.43 1.24 6.59
C TYR A 100 12.63 0.87 7.84
N LEU A 101 12.50 -0.42 8.16
CA LEU A 101 11.64 -0.93 9.24
C LEU A 101 12.42 -1.20 10.54
N THR A 102 13.50 -0.48 10.79
CA THR A 102 14.39 -0.70 11.94
C THR A 102 13.67 -0.53 13.27
N GLU A 103 12.74 0.43 13.36
CA GLU A 103 11.98 0.78 14.57
C GLU A 103 10.88 -0.23 14.95
N LEU A 104 10.50 -1.17 14.06
CA LEU A 104 9.57 -2.24 14.42
C LEU A 104 10.22 -3.22 15.40
N ASN A 105 9.52 -3.51 16.50
CA ASN A 105 9.94 -4.55 17.43
C ASN A 105 9.94 -5.95 16.79
N ALA A 106 10.65 -6.89 17.41
CA ALA A 106 10.84 -8.24 16.88
C ALA A 106 9.52 -8.99 16.63
N GLY A 107 8.52 -8.82 17.51
CA GLY A 107 7.21 -9.45 17.37
C GLY A 107 6.47 -8.99 16.11
N LYS A 108 6.46 -7.67 15.85
CA LYS A 108 5.85 -7.11 14.64
C LYS A 108 6.60 -7.47 13.37
N LYS A 109 7.93 -7.48 13.40
CA LYS A 109 8.74 -7.96 12.27
C LYS A 109 8.40 -9.41 11.92
N ARG A 110 8.24 -10.28 12.93
CA ARG A 110 7.82 -11.67 12.72
C ARG A 110 6.41 -11.75 12.13
N LEU A 111 5.46 -10.99 12.67
CA LEU A 111 4.10 -10.95 12.14
C LEU A 111 4.09 -10.50 10.67
N LEU A 112 4.85 -9.45 10.35
CA LEU A 112 4.95 -8.93 8.99
C LEU A 112 5.49 -9.97 8.01
N ARG A 113 6.54 -10.73 8.38
CA ARG A 113 7.05 -11.84 7.56
C ARG A 113 5.97 -12.87 7.24
N ILE A 114 5.20 -13.31 8.24
CA ILE A 114 4.11 -14.28 8.03
C ILE A 114 3.08 -13.76 7.02
N TYR A 115 2.73 -12.47 7.09
CA TYR A 115 1.79 -11.89 6.13
C TYR A 115 2.39 -11.72 4.73
N ILE A 116 3.68 -11.40 4.61
CA ILE A 116 4.39 -11.35 3.33
C ILE A 116 4.39 -12.73 2.68
N ASP A 117 4.80 -13.77 3.42
CA ASP A 117 4.83 -15.15 2.93
C ASP A 117 3.45 -15.58 2.42
N LYS A 118 2.40 -15.28 3.19
CA LYS A 118 1.01 -15.58 2.81
C LYS A 118 0.56 -14.85 1.54
N GLU A 119 0.91 -13.58 1.37
CA GLU A 119 0.56 -12.80 0.18
C GLU A 119 1.27 -13.37 -1.06
N LEU A 120 2.56 -13.73 -0.93
CA LEU A 120 3.36 -14.33 -2.01
C LEU A 120 2.85 -15.72 -2.41
N GLU A 121 2.51 -16.58 -1.43
CA GLU A 121 1.89 -17.88 -1.69
C GLU A 121 0.53 -17.75 -2.42
N GLY A 122 -0.27 -16.75 -2.04
CA GLY A 122 -1.55 -16.46 -2.70
C GLY A 122 -1.38 -16.06 -4.17
N ALA A 123 -0.39 -15.21 -4.45
CA ALA A 123 -0.06 -14.79 -5.82
C ALA A 123 0.44 -15.97 -6.70
N ALA A 124 1.22 -16.88 -6.14
CA ALA A 124 1.70 -18.07 -6.84
C ALA A 124 0.55 -19.01 -7.25
N LYS A 125 -0.39 -19.30 -6.33
CA LYS A 125 -1.56 -20.15 -6.60
C LYS A 125 -2.51 -19.55 -7.65
N SER A 126 -2.67 -18.23 -7.67
CA SER A 126 -3.46 -17.53 -8.70
C SER A 126 -2.83 -17.64 -10.08
N SER A 127 -1.49 -17.67 -10.15
CA SER A 127 -0.75 -17.78 -11.41
C SER A 127 -0.78 -19.20 -11.97
N GLU A 128 -0.81 -20.22 -11.12
CA GLU A 128 -0.88 -21.63 -11.49
C GLU A 128 -2.28 -22.03 -12.00
N SER A 129 -3.34 -21.48 -11.40
CA SER A 129 -4.73 -21.73 -11.79
C SER A 129 -5.06 -21.24 -13.21
N VAL A 130 -4.44 -20.15 -13.68
CA VAL A 130 -4.61 -19.62 -15.04
C VAL A 130 -3.96 -20.55 -16.08
N ARG A 131 -2.88 -21.25 -15.73
CA ARG A 131 -2.16 -22.15 -16.65
C ARG A 131 -2.94 -23.42 -16.97
N ILE A 132 -3.73 -23.93 -16.02
CA ILE A 132 -4.50 -25.17 -16.21
C ILE A 132 -5.77 -24.93 -17.04
N SER A 133 -6.34 -23.72 -17.02
CA SER A 133 -7.55 -23.39 -17.80
C SER A 133 -7.28 -23.05 -19.28
N GLY A 134 -6.02 -23.02 -19.73
CA GLY A 134 -5.63 -22.60 -21.09
C GLY A 134 -5.41 -23.72 -22.10
N ASN A 135 -5.58 -25.00 -21.72
CA ASN A 135 -5.24 -26.13 -22.59
C ASN A 135 -6.48 -27.00 -22.91
N ILE A 136 -7.37 -26.48 -23.76
CA ILE A 136 -8.35 -27.32 -24.47
C ILE A 136 -7.72 -27.66 -25.84
N PRO A 137 -7.27 -28.90 -26.09
CA PRO A 137 -6.98 -29.31 -27.45
C PRO A 137 -8.30 -29.39 -28.22
N MET A 138 -8.46 -28.53 -29.22
CA MET A 138 -9.47 -28.70 -30.26
C MET A 138 -9.05 -29.90 -31.10
N GLY A 139 -9.58 -31.07 -30.76
CA GLY A 139 -9.59 -32.27 -31.59
C GLY A 139 -10.89 -32.37 -32.37
#